data_AF-A0A7G9G5P5-F1
#
_entry.id   AF-A0A7G9G5P5-F1
#
_cell.length_a   1.000
_cell.length_b   1.000
_cell.length_c   1.000
_cell.angle_alpha   90.00
_cell.angle_beta   90.00
_cell.angle_gamma   90.00
#
_symmetry.space_group_name_H-M   'P 1'
#
loop_
_entity.id
_entity.type
_entity.pdbx_description
1 polymer ?
#
loop_
_entity_poly.entity_id
_entity_poly.type
_entity_poly.pdbx_seq_one_letter_code
_entity_poly.pdbx_strand_id
1 'polypeptide(L)'
;MKKNIMGQKKKKTDTAGSTMVEVLVAFLIVMIMVVMFSKVIAVSADMLKRSRQMTARYETFNENYYKTENIKRRSAVGGLTLRLSVDTEKTASGNKAKEASLELSKTGLQVYTDTETGLKMYSFRSQEGEPETD
;
A
#
# COMPACT_ATOMS: atom_id res chain seq x y z
N MET A 1 -84.84 -31.65 -12.56
CA MET A 1 -83.69 -30.80 -12.96
C MET A 1 -82.88 -30.45 -11.73
N LYS A 2 -81.63 -30.91 -11.65
CA LYS A 2 -80.68 -30.65 -10.55
C LYS A 2 -79.94 -29.34 -10.79
N LYS A 3 -79.84 -28.46 -9.79
CA LYS A 3 -78.90 -27.33 -9.78
C LYS A 3 -77.95 -27.49 -8.58
N ASN A 4 -76.78 -28.05 -8.84
CA ASN A 4 -75.70 -28.13 -7.86
C ASN A 4 -74.99 -26.79 -7.81
N ILE A 5 -75.17 -26.03 -6.72
CA ILE A 5 -74.32 -24.88 -6.42
C ILE A 5 -73.12 -25.43 -5.64
N MET A 6 -72.03 -25.68 -6.36
CA MET A 6 -70.73 -26.03 -5.78
C MET A 6 -70.24 -24.82 -4.99
N GLY A 7 -70.45 -24.85 -3.67
CA GLY A 7 -69.83 -23.89 -2.76
C GLY A 7 -68.32 -23.98 -2.91
N GLN A 8 -67.71 -22.89 -3.42
CA GLN A 8 -66.26 -22.74 -3.45
C GLN A 8 -65.73 -22.87 -2.02
N LYS A 9 -65.03 -23.97 -1.72
CA LYS A 9 -64.22 -24.05 -0.50
C LYS A 9 -63.14 -22.98 -0.62
N LYS A 10 -63.28 -21.87 0.13
CA LYS A 10 -62.15 -20.98 0.41
C LYS A 10 -61.08 -21.85 1.10
N LYS A 11 -60.01 -22.19 0.37
CA LYS A 11 -58.77 -22.68 0.98
C LYS A 11 -58.30 -21.54 1.90
N LYS A 12 -58.59 -21.64 3.20
CA LYS A 12 -57.86 -20.86 4.20
C LYS A 12 -56.43 -21.36 4.11
N THR A 13 -55.56 -20.57 3.50
CA THR A 13 -54.12 -20.70 3.67
C THR A 13 -53.84 -20.36 5.12
N ASP A 14 -53.54 -21.39 5.93
CA ASP A 14 -53.04 -21.20 7.28
C ASP A 14 -51.68 -20.50 7.23
N THR A 15 -51.68 -19.18 7.35
CA THR A 15 -50.48 -18.34 7.50
C THR A 15 -50.05 -18.18 8.95
N ALA A 16 -50.74 -18.84 9.90
CA ALA A 16 -50.53 -18.67 11.34
C ALA A 16 -49.11 -19.07 11.81
N GLY A 17 -48.40 -19.94 11.08
CA GLY A 17 -46.99 -20.28 11.35
C GLY A 17 -45.95 -19.49 10.53
N SER A 18 -46.38 -18.77 9.48
CA SER A 18 -45.47 -18.06 8.57
C SER A 18 -44.91 -16.79 9.20
N THR A 19 -45.73 -16.06 9.97
CA THR A 19 -45.33 -14.81 10.63
C THR A 19 -44.28 -15.01 11.73
N MET A 20 -44.32 -16.12 12.47
CA MET A 20 -43.31 -16.40 13.50
C MET A 20 -41.95 -16.75 12.89
N VAL A 21 -41.95 -17.55 11.82
CA VAL A 21 -40.73 -17.89 11.08
C VAL A 21 -40.14 -16.66 10.40
N GLU A 22 -40.97 -15.80 9.80
CA GLU A 22 -40.53 -14.55 9.18
C GLU A 22 -39.85 -13.60 10.18
N VAL A 23 -40.41 -13.45 11.38
CA VAL A 23 -39.79 -12.64 12.45
C VAL A 23 -38.45 -13.23 12.91
N LEU A 24 -38.35 -14.55 13.04
CA LEU A 24 -37.09 -15.22 13.41
C LEU A 24 -36.02 -15.06 12.32
N VAL A 25 -36.39 -15.18 11.05
CA VAL A 25 -35.49 -14.97 9.91
C VAL A 25 -35.05 -13.51 9.85
N ALA A 26 -35.97 -12.55 10.02
CA ALA A 26 -35.64 -11.13 10.05
C ALA A 26 -34.68 -10.81 11.21
N PHE A 27 -34.92 -11.36 12.39
CA PHE A 27 -34.03 -11.19 13.54
C PHE A 27 -32.64 -11.78 13.29
N LEU A 28 -32.57 -12.97 12.68
CA LEU A 28 -31.29 -13.60 12.31
C LEU A 28 -30.50 -12.74 11.32
N ILE A 29 -31.16 -12.19 10.30
CA ILE A 29 -30.51 -11.30 9.32
C ILE A 29 -29.95 -10.07 10.02
N VAL A 30 -30.72 -9.45 10.92
CA VAL A 30 -30.27 -8.27 11.69
C VAL A 30 -29.07 -8.63 12.57
N MET A 31 -29.09 -9.76 13.27
CA MET A 31 -27.93 -10.20 14.07
C MET A 31 -26.68 -10.39 13.21
N ILE A 32 -26.81 -11.02 12.04
CA ILE A 32 -25.69 -11.23 11.12
C ILE A 32 -25.15 -9.87 10.63
N MET A 33 -26.03 -8.94 10.28
CA MET A 33 -25.64 -7.59 9.85
C MET A 33 -24.87 -6.85 10.95
N VAL A 34 -25.34 -6.90 12.20
CA VAL A 34 -24.66 -6.27 13.35
C VAL A 34 -23.27 -6.88 13.53
N VAL A 35 -23.14 -8.20 13.51
CA VAL A 35 -21.84 -8.88 13.68
C VAL A 35 -20.87 -8.52 12.55
N MET A 36 -21.32 -8.53 11.30
CA MET A 36 -20.48 -8.15 10.16
C MET A 36 -20.05 -6.70 10.25
N PHE A 37 -20.97 -5.79 10.58
CA PHE A 37 -20.69 -4.37 10.72
C PHE A 37 -19.68 -4.10 11.86
N SER A 38 -19.83 -4.76 13.00
CA SER A 38 -18.85 -4.66 14.11
C SER A 38 -17.46 -5.12 13.69
N LYS A 39 -17.33 -6.18 12.88
CA LYS A 39 -16.03 -6.62 12.36
C LYS A 39 -15.41 -5.59 11.42
N VAL A 40 -16.19 -4.98 10.54
CA VAL A 40 -15.71 -3.93 9.64
C VAL A 40 -15.19 -2.73 10.45
N ILE A 41 -15.92 -2.31 11.49
CA ILE A 41 -15.48 -1.24 12.39
C ILE A 41 -14.16 -1.61 13.08
N ALA A 42 -14.05 -2.83 13.62
CA ALA A 42 -12.85 -3.29 14.30
C ALA A 42 -11.62 -3.28 13.38
N VAL A 43 -11.76 -3.83 12.17
CA VAL A 43 -10.69 -3.81 11.16
C VAL A 43 -10.32 -2.38 10.77
N SER A 44 -11.30 -1.50 10.62
CA SER A 44 -11.06 -0.09 10.27
C SER A 44 -10.31 0.66 11.38
N ALA A 45 -10.66 0.39 12.64
CA ALA A 45 -9.98 0.96 13.79
C ALA A 45 -8.51 0.47 13.88
N ASP A 46 -8.28 -0.83 13.65
CA ASP A 46 -6.93 -1.39 13.61
C ASP A 46 -6.11 -0.83 12.46
N MET A 47 -6.69 -0.68 11.27
CA MET A 47 -6.04 -0.04 10.13
C MET A 47 -5.68 1.41 10.43
N LEU A 48 -6.59 2.18 11.03
CA LEU A 48 -6.32 3.57 11.43
C LEU A 48 -5.19 3.64 12.46
N LYS A 49 -5.19 2.76 13.46
CA LYS A 49 -4.13 2.68 14.47
C LYS A 49 -2.77 2.37 13.84
N ARG A 50 -2.72 1.36 12.96
CA ARG A 50 -1.49 0.98 12.23
C ARG A 50 -1.01 2.13 11.33
N SER A 51 -1.93 2.79 10.63
CA SER A 51 -1.62 3.95 9.79
C SER A 51 -0.98 5.08 10.60
N ARG A 52 -1.58 5.47 11.73
CA ARG A 52 -1.01 6.49 12.63
C ARG A 52 0.35 6.11 13.17
N GLN A 53 0.53 4.85 13.58
CA GLN A 53 1.83 4.36 14.05
C GLN A 53 2.89 4.40 12.94
N MET A 54 2.50 4.09 11.70
CA MET A 54 3.39 4.15 10.55
C MET A 54 3.78 5.59 10.22
N THR A 55 2.83 6.53 10.23
CA THR A 55 3.10 7.96 10.05
C THR A 55 4.08 8.47 11.11
N ALA A 56 3.84 8.18 12.39
CA ALA A 56 4.73 8.59 13.47
C ALA A 56 6.16 8.03 13.28
N ARG A 57 6.29 6.76 12.87
CA ARG A 57 7.59 6.16 12.57
C ARG A 57 8.31 6.87 11.42
N TYR A 58 7.60 7.21 10.35
CA TYR A 58 8.19 7.94 9.22
C TYR A 58 8.57 9.38 9.59
N GLU A 59 7.75 10.06 10.39
CA GLU A 59 8.05 11.40 10.89
C GLU A 59 9.32 11.40 11.73
N THR A 60 9.43 10.48 12.70
CA THR A 60 10.64 10.32 13.52
C THR A 60 11.86 9.96 12.68
N PHE A 61 11.72 9.05 11.72
CA PHE A 61 12.81 8.69 10.81
C PHE A 61 13.28 9.90 9.99
N ASN A 62 12.35 10.66 9.43
CA ASN A 62 12.64 11.84 8.63
C ASN A 62 13.31 12.94 9.48
N GLU A 63 12.82 13.18 10.69
CA GLU A 63 13.45 14.10 11.63
C GLU A 63 14.89 13.68 11.95
N ASN A 64 15.09 12.40 12.28
CA ASN A 64 16.41 11.85 12.59
C ASN A 64 17.36 11.94 11.40
N TYR A 65 16.88 11.73 10.19
CA TYR A 65 17.67 11.87 8.97
C TYR A 65 18.25 13.29 8.80
N TYR A 66 17.49 14.33 9.16
CA TYR A 66 17.92 15.74 9.04
C TYR A 66 18.74 16.27 10.24
N LYS A 67 18.86 15.52 11.34
CA LYS A 67 19.71 15.92 12.47
C LYS A 67 21.19 15.92 12.08
N THR A 68 21.91 16.99 12.42
CA THR A 68 23.31 17.21 12.06
C THR A 68 24.24 16.09 12.54
N GLU A 69 23.96 15.50 13.70
CA GLU A 69 24.71 14.35 14.25
C GLU A 69 24.64 13.10 13.35
N ASN A 70 23.52 12.91 12.64
CA ASN A 70 23.27 11.74 11.80
C ASN A 70 23.80 11.94 10.37
N ILE A 71 24.08 13.17 9.96
CA ILE A 71 24.76 13.45 8.68
C ILE A 71 26.13 12.74 8.65
N LYS A 72 26.86 12.72 9.77
CA LYS A 72 28.15 12.02 9.88
C LYS A 72 28.04 10.50 9.90
N ARG A 73 26.86 9.96 10.20
CA ARG A 73 26.59 8.51 10.24
C ARG A 73 26.15 7.95 8.88
N ARG A 74 25.98 8.80 7.86
CA ARG A 74 25.63 8.37 6.51
C ARG A 74 26.81 7.63 5.90
N SER A 75 26.55 6.44 5.38
CA SER A 75 27.57 5.63 4.71
C SER A 75 27.66 6.05 3.25
N ALA A 76 28.87 6.30 2.75
CA ALA A 76 29.09 6.52 1.33
C ALA A 76 28.80 5.23 0.57
N VAL A 77 28.04 5.34 -0.51
CA VAL A 77 27.79 4.23 -1.43
C VAL A 77 28.89 4.29 -2.49
N GLY A 78 29.89 3.42 -2.34
CA GLY A 78 31.01 3.32 -3.29
C GLY A 78 30.58 2.62 -4.58
N GLY A 79 30.99 3.16 -5.72
CA GLY A 79 30.84 2.53 -7.04
C GLY A 79 29.40 2.53 -7.55
N LEU A 80 29.09 3.40 -8.51
CA LEU A 80 27.88 3.28 -9.33
C LEU A 80 28.30 2.99 -10.76
N THR A 81 27.68 2.01 -11.41
CA THR A 81 27.88 1.77 -12.83
C THR A 81 26.69 2.31 -13.59
N LEU A 82 26.90 3.37 -14.39
CA LEU A 82 25.91 3.83 -15.36
C LEU A 82 26.03 2.97 -16.61
N ARG A 83 24.95 2.30 -16.99
CA ARG A 83 24.87 1.50 -18.22
C ARG A 83 23.86 2.12 -19.17
N LEU A 84 24.30 2.49 -20.36
CA LEU A 84 23.44 2.89 -21.46
C LEU A 84 23.37 1.74 -22.46
N SER A 85 22.18 1.18 -22.61
CA SER A 85 21.89 0.19 -23.64
C SER A 85 21.56 0.90 -24.94
N VAL A 86 22.15 0.45 -26.03
CA VAL A 86 21.90 0.99 -27.37
C VAL A 86 20.78 0.17 -28.00
N ASP A 87 19.72 0.87 -28.44
CA ASP A 87 18.65 0.26 -29.23
C ASP A 87 19.15 -0.01 -30.65
N THR A 88 19.62 -1.23 -30.87
CA THR A 88 20.22 -1.66 -32.14
C THR A 88 19.22 -1.70 -33.31
N GLU A 89 17.91 -1.69 -33.03
CA GLU A 89 16.86 -1.66 -34.06
C GLU A 89 16.67 -0.26 -34.64
N LYS A 90 17.00 0.77 -33.85
CA LYS A 90 16.85 2.18 -34.23
C LYS A 90 18.16 2.89 -34.59
N THR A 91 19.30 2.22 -34.42
CA THR A 91 20.61 2.77 -34.81
C THR A 91 21.01 2.37 -36.23
N ALA A 92 21.90 3.17 -36.84
CA ALA A 92 22.46 2.90 -38.16
C ALA A 92 23.07 1.48 -38.24
N SER A 93 22.91 0.81 -39.38
CA SER A 93 23.31 -0.60 -39.60
C SER A 93 24.80 -0.90 -39.38
N GLY A 94 25.65 0.13 -39.37
CA GLY A 94 27.07 0.02 -39.04
C GLY A 94 27.40 0.01 -37.54
N ASN A 95 26.46 0.43 -36.67
CA ASN A 95 26.69 0.48 -35.24
C ASN A 95 26.50 -0.91 -34.61
N LYS A 96 27.59 -1.49 -34.12
CA LYS A 96 27.61 -2.81 -33.45
C LYS A 96 27.69 -2.71 -31.92
N ALA A 97 27.74 -1.49 -31.37
CA ALA A 97 27.81 -1.29 -29.93
C ALA A 97 26.44 -1.63 -29.30
N LYS A 98 26.44 -2.53 -28.32
CA LYS A 98 25.23 -2.96 -27.59
C LYS A 98 25.04 -2.19 -26.29
N GLU A 99 26.14 -1.79 -25.67
CA GLU A 99 26.15 -1.14 -24.37
C GLU A 99 27.36 -0.20 -24.27
N ALA A 100 27.15 0.93 -23.59
CA ALA A 100 28.21 1.76 -23.06
C ALA A 100 28.09 1.77 -21.53
N SER A 101 29.19 1.51 -20.83
CA SER A 101 29.23 1.49 -19.36
C SER A 101 30.23 2.52 -18.87
N LEU A 102 29.83 3.28 -17.85
CA LEU A 102 30.68 4.23 -17.14
C LEU A 102 30.67 3.88 -15.66
N GLU A 103 31.84 3.55 -15.12
CA GLU A 103 32.01 3.34 -13.68
C GLU A 103 32.31 4.67 -13.00
N LEU A 104 31.46 5.04 -12.03
CA LEU A 104 31.67 6.19 -11.17
C LEU A 104 32.23 5.71 -9.84
N SER A 105 33.54 5.90 -9.68
CA SER A 105 34.29 5.57 -8.47
C SER A 105 33.90 6.46 -7.28
N LYS A 106 33.50 7.71 -7.53
CA LYS A 106 32.95 8.63 -6.54
C LYS A 106 31.68 9.28 -7.06
N THR A 107 30.54 8.91 -6.50
CA THR A 107 29.21 9.37 -6.93
C THR A 107 28.64 10.46 -6.03
N GLY A 108 29.26 10.69 -4.87
CA GLY A 108 28.69 11.49 -3.80
C GLY A 108 27.43 10.87 -3.19
N LEU A 109 27.00 9.68 -3.63
CA LEU A 109 25.82 9.00 -3.10
C LEU A 109 26.11 8.53 -1.67
N GLN A 110 25.21 8.82 -0.76
CA GLN A 110 25.26 8.41 0.63
C GLN A 110 23.91 7.84 1.05
N VAL A 111 23.94 6.89 1.97
CA VAL A 111 22.75 6.27 2.54
C VAL A 111 22.73 6.47 4.05
N TYR A 112 21.60 6.94 4.56
CA TYR A 112 21.27 6.86 5.97
C TYR A 112 20.42 5.60 6.18
N THR A 113 20.82 4.75 7.12
CA THR A 113 20.04 3.59 7.56
C THR A 113 19.75 3.76 9.03
N ASP A 114 18.46 3.75 9.38
CA ASP A 114 18.06 3.69 10.78
C ASP A 114 18.13 2.24 11.27
N THR A 115 18.92 2.01 12.32
CA THR A 115 19.15 0.68 12.89
C THR A 115 17.94 0.12 13.62
N GLU A 116 17.02 0.96 14.09
CA GLU A 116 15.83 0.52 14.82
C GLU A 116 14.69 0.11 13.90
N THR A 117 14.48 0.87 12.83
CA THR A 117 13.35 0.66 11.90
C THR A 117 13.74 -0.05 10.61
N GLY A 118 15.04 -0.08 10.27
CA GLY A 118 15.54 -0.59 9.00
C GLY A 118 15.25 0.31 7.80
N LEU A 119 14.66 1.49 8.01
CA LEU A 119 14.37 2.46 6.95
C LEU A 119 15.67 3.03 6.39
N LYS A 120 15.67 3.27 5.07
CA LYS A 120 16.83 3.76 4.32
C LYS A 120 16.46 5.01 3.53
N MET A 121 17.33 6.01 3.55
CA MET A 121 17.20 7.21 2.72
C MET A 121 18.51 7.48 1.98
N TYR A 122 18.42 7.60 0.65
CA TYR A 122 19.54 7.89 -0.24
C TYR A 122 19.58 9.39 -0.53
N SER A 123 20.77 9.96 -0.56
CA SER A 123 21.00 11.35 -0.96
C SER A 123 22.35 11.51 -1.63
N PHE A 124 22.53 12.63 -2.33
CA PHE A 124 23.82 13.02 -2.87
C PHE A 124 24.45 14.09 -1.98
N ARG A 125 25.74 13.96 -1.69
CA ARG A 125 26.54 15.00 -1.08
C ARG A 125 27.12 15.85 -2.21
N SER A 126 26.70 17.11 -2.29
CA SER A 126 27.38 18.09 -3.14
C SER A 126 28.79 18.29 -2.58
N GLN A 127 29.81 18.11 -3.41
CA GLN A 127 31.10 18.72 -3.13
C GLN A 127 30.93 20.21 -3.41
N GLU A 128 30.85 21.02 -2.36
CA GLU A 128 31.14 22.45 -2.51
C GLU A 128 32.55 22.54 -3.10
N GLY A 129 32.65 23.18 -4.27
CA GLY A 129 33.90 23.29 -5.02
C GLY A 129 34.99 23.87 -4.13
N GLU A 130 36.19 23.29 -4.23
CA GLU A 130 37.39 23.99 -3.78
C GLU A 130 37.40 25.37 -4.46
N PRO A 131 37.65 26.47 -3.73
CA PRO A 131 37.81 27.76 -4.37
C PRO A 131 38.95 27.61 -5.38
N GLU A 132 38.67 27.89 -6.65
CA GLU A 132 39.71 28.05 -7.66
C GLU A 132 40.67 29.13 -7.14
N THR A 133 41.85 28.70 -6.73
CA THR A 133 42.97 29.60 -6.46
C THR A 133 43.56 29.97 -7.81
N ASP A 134 43.26 31.19 -8.25
CA ASP A 134 43.99 31.90 -9.31
C ASP A 134 45.50 32.03 -9.00
#